data_AF-A0A8T0CGB1-F1
#
_entry.id   AF-A0A8T0CGB1-F1
#
_cell.length_a   1.000
_cell.length_b   1.000
_cell.length_c   1.000
_cell.angle_alpha   90.00
_cell.angle_beta   90.00
_cell.angle_gamma   90.00
#
_symmetry.space_group_name_H-M   'P 1'
#
loop_
_entity.id
_entity.type
_entity.pdbx_description
1 polymer ?
#
loop_
_entity_poly.entity_id
_entity_poly.type
_entity_poly.pdbx_seq_one_letter_code
_entity_poly.pdbx_strand_id
1 'polypeptide(L)'
;MQEHAVTALLNLSIRDENKGNIVSSGAVPGIVHVLRTGSMEARENAAATLFSLSVVDEYKVTIGASGAIPPLVLLLNEGTQRGKKDAVTALFNLCIYLGNKGKAFRAGIVPTLMQLLTEPGGGMVDEALALLAILASHPEGRAAIGTAKAVPVLVEFIRLGSPRNKENAAAVLEHLCAGEQHHLSEAKELGIMEPLADLAQNGTDRGKRKAAQLLEQLSRFFEQQQEGSGTGTG
;
A
#
# COMPACT_ATOMS: atom_id res chain seq x y z
N MET A 1 -18.88 -27.14 5.59
CA MET A 1 -19.99 -26.25 6.01
C MET A 1 -19.59 -24.77 5.97
N GLN A 2 -18.48 -24.36 6.60
CA GLN A 2 -17.98 -22.98 6.54
C GLN A 2 -17.67 -22.48 5.13
N GLU A 3 -17.11 -23.34 4.26
CA GLU A 3 -16.80 -23.02 2.86
C GLU A 3 -18.04 -22.65 2.03
N HIS A 4 -19.08 -23.50 2.02
CA HIS A 4 -20.33 -23.18 1.31
C HIS A 4 -21.01 -21.91 1.85
N ALA A 5 -20.93 -21.67 3.16
CA ALA A 5 -21.50 -20.47 3.76
C ALA A 5 -20.75 -19.19 3.33
N VAL A 6 -19.42 -19.20 3.31
CA VAL A 6 -18.65 -18.04 2.86
C VAL A 6 -18.77 -17.82 1.35
N THR A 7 -18.89 -18.89 0.55
CA THR A 7 -19.18 -18.78 -0.89
C THR A 7 -20.55 -18.15 -1.13
N ALA A 8 -21.57 -18.52 -0.36
CA ALA A 8 -22.88 -17.89 -0.44
C ALA A 8 -22.82 -16.41 -0.05
N LEU A 9 -22.09 -16.06 1.01
CA LEU A 9 -21.87 -14.67 1.42
C LEU A 9 -21.12 -13.86 0.37
N LEU A 10 -20.11 -14.44 -0.28
CA LEU A 10 -19.40 -13.82 -1.40
C LEU A 10 -20.38 -13.47 -2.51
N ASN A 11 -21.18 -14.44 -2.97
CA ASN A 11 -22.16 -14.24 -4.03
C ASN A 11 -23.19 -13.16 -3.68
N LEU A 12 -23.65 -13.14 -2.42
CA LEU A 12 -24.56 -12.10 -1.94
C LEU A 12 -23.89 -10.72 -1.90
N SER A 13 -22.64 -10.64 -1.45
CA SER A 13 -21.90 -9.38 -1.28
C SER A 13 -21.66 -8.64 -2.60
N ILE A 14 -21.62 -9.35 -3.73
CA ILE A 14 -21.44 -8.75 -5.06
C ILE A 14 -22.52 -7.69 -5.33
N ARG A 15 -23.75 -7.88 -4.82
CA ARG A 15 -24.84 -6.91 -4.97
C ARG A 15 -24.78 -5.85 -3.86
N ASP A 16 -24.78 -4.57 -4.24
CA ASP A 16 -24.68 -3.44 -3.28
C ASP A 16 -25.80 -3.44 -2.23
N GLU A 17 -27.02 -3.72 -2.64
CA GLU A 17 -28.21 -3.82 -1.76
C GLU A 17 -28.06 -4.84 -0.62
N ASN A 18 -27.20 -5.85 -0.78
CA ASN A 18 -27.02 -6.91 0.22
C ASN A 18 -25.91 -6.58 1.22
N LYS A 19 -24.96 -5.70 0.88
CA LYS A 19 -23.77 -5.44 1.72
C LYS A 19 -24.15 -4.95 3.11
N GLY A 20 -25.13 -4.04 3.20
CA GLY A 20 -25.64 -3.53 4.47
C GLY A 20 -26.28 -4.60 5.34
N ASN A 21 -27.03 -5.52 4.74
CA ASN A 21 -27.66 -6.64 5.46
C ASN A 21 -26.62 -7.64 5.97
N ILE A 22 -25.59 -7.93 5.17
CA ILE A 22 -24.48 -8.82 5.58
C ILE A 22 -23.77 -8.24 6.81
N VAL A 23 -23.45 -6.94 6.80
CA VAL A 23 -22.77 -6.30 7.94
C VAL A 23 -23.70 -6.22 9.17
N SER A 24 -24.95 -5.81 8.97
CA SER A 24 -25.92 -5.62 10.07
C SER A 24 -26.36 -6.94 10.71
N SER A 25 -26.29 -8.06 9.98
CA SER A 25 -26.56 -9.40 10.53
C SER A 25 -25.44 -9.95 11.44
N GLY A 26 -24.32 -9.23 11.58
CA GLY A 26 -23.19 -9.68 12.38
C GLY A 26 -22.35 -10.78 11.72
N ALA A 27 -22.37 -10.89 10.38
CA ALA A 27 -21.62 -11.92 9.66
C ALA A 27 -20.09 -11.68 9.67
N VAL A 28 -19.63 -10.44 9.87
CA VAL A 28 -18.22 -10.04 9.72
C VAL A 28 -17.26 -10.85 10.61
N PRO A 29 -17.50 -11.03 11.93
CA PRO A 29 -16.63 -11.88 12.76
C PRO A 29 -16.54 -13.34 12.26
N GLY A 30 -17.64 -13.89 11.74
CA GLY A 30 -17.66 -15.22 11.14
C GLY A 30 -16.82 -15.31 9.87
N ILE A 31 -16.91 -14.30 8.99
CA ILE A 31 -16.07 -14.19 7.79
C ILE A 31 -14.58 -14.10 8.17
N VAL A 32 -14.25 -13.29 9.18
CA VAL A 32 -12.86 -13.16 9.68
C VAL A 32 -12.35 -14.47 10.30
N HIS A 33 -13.22 -15.23 10.98
CA HIS A 33 -12.87 -16.55 11.49
C HIS A 33 -12.51 -17.51 10.33
N VAL A 34 -13.34 -17.57 9.28
CA VAL A 34 -13.05 -18.39 8.09
C VAL A 34 -11.76 -17.96 7.41
N LEU A 35 -11.50 -16.65 7.28
CA LEU A 35 -10.24 -16.14 6.73
C LEU A 35 -9.00 -16.61 7.52
N ARG A 36 -9.15 -16.85 8.83
CA ARG A 36 -8.06 -17.26 9.71
C ARG A 36 -7.83 -18.77 9.70
N THR A 37 -8.89 -19.58 9.67
CA THR A 37 -8.80 -21.03 9.96
C THR A 37 -9.32 -21.92 8.84
N GLY A 38 -9.89 -21.35 7.77
CA GLY A 38 -10.48 -22.11 6.67
C GLY A 38 -9.44 -22.79 5.77
N SER A 39 -9.94 -23.61 4.84
CA SER A 39 -9.17 -24.07 3.67
C SER A 39 -8.66 -22.87 2.87
N MET A 40 -7.63 -23.05 2.03
CA MET A 40 -7.16 -21.95 1.17
C MET A 40 -8.30 -21.35 0.35
N GLU A 41 -9.13 -22.18 -0.29
CA GLU A 41 -10.32 -21.73 -1.03
C GLU A 41 -11.31 -20.93 -0.15
N ALA A 42 -11.64 -21.42 1.05
CA ALA A 42 -12.53 -20.71 1.96
C ALA A 42 -11.94 -19.37 2.44
N ARG A 43 -10.62 -19.30 2.66
CA ARG A 43 -9.91 -18.08 3.03
C ARG A 43 -9.92 -17.06 1.89
N GLU A 44 -9.75 -17.51 0.65
CA GLU A 44 -9.85 -16.66 -0.53
C GLU A 44 -11.27 -16.12 -0.72
N ASN A 45 -12.30 -16.97 -0.56
CA ASN A 45 -13.69 -16.53 -0.60
C ASN A 45 -14.00 -15.53 0.53
N ALA A 46 -13.44 -15.74 1.72
CA ALA A 46 -13.57 -14.79 2.82
C ALA A 46 -12.89 -13.44 2.51
N ALA A 47 -11.68 -13.46 1.95
CA ALA A 47 -10.97 -12.26 1.52
C ALA A 47 -11.74 -11.51 0.42
N ALA A 48 -12.26 -12.22 -0.59
CA ALA A 48 -13.08 -11.65 -1.66
C ALA A 48 -14.38 -11.02 -1.11
N THR A 49 -15.01 -11.65 -0.11
CA THR A 49 -16.19 -11.10 0.57
C THR A 49 -15.83 -9.80 1.30
N LEU A 50 -14.73 -9.80 2.08
CA LEU A 50 -14.25 -8.61 2.78
C LEU A 50 -13.83 -7.50 1.83
N PHE A 51 -13.20 -7.84 0.70
CA PHE A 51 -12.92 -6.91 -0.39
C PHE A 51 -14.22 -6.26 -0.87
N SER A 52 -15.23 -7.05 -1.23
CA SER A 52 -16.52 -6.53 -1.70
C SER A 52 -17.18 -5.58 -0.70
N LEU A 53 -17.18 -5.94 0.59
CA LEU A 53 -17.74 -5.11 1.65
C LEU A 53 -16.90 -3.84 1.91
N SER A 54 -15.57 -3.90 1.78
CA SER A 54 -14.66 -2.80 2.08
C SER A 54 -14.76 -1.59 1.14
N VAL A 55 -15.45 -1.72 0.01
CA VAL A 55 -15.75 -0.62 -0.92
C VAL A 55 -16.63 0.45 -0.26
N VAL A 56 -17.45 0.05 0.71
CA VAL A 56 -18.34 0.95 1.47
C VAL A 56 -17.60 1.51 2.69
N ASP A 57 -17.49 2.83 2.78
CA ASP A 57 -16.67 3.53 3.78
C ASP A 57 -17.09 3.20 5.22
N GLU A 58 -18.41 3.11 5.46
CA GLU A 58 -19.00 2.83 6.76
C GLU A 58 -18.56 1.46 7.31
N TYR A 59 -18.25 0.50 6.44
CA TYR A 59 -17.94 -0.87 6.86
C TYR A 59 -16.46 -1.05 7.22
N LYS A 60 -15.57 -0.13 6.80
CA LYS A 60 -14.12 -0.22 7.03
C LYS A 60 -13.78 -0.25 8.52
N VAL A 61 -14.54 0.49 9.34
CA VAL A 61 -14.37 0.52 10.81
C VAL A 61 -14.75 -0.83 11.40
N THR A 62 -15.94 -1.34 11.07
CA THR A 62 -16.47 -2.61 11.59
C THR A 62 -15.60 -3.80 11.18
N ILE A 63 -15.21 -3.88 9.90
CA ILE A 63 -14.31 -4.93 9.39
C ILE A 63 -12.95 -4.88 10.09
N GLY A 64 -12.38 -3.68 10.20
CA GLY A 64 -11.10 -3.48 10.87
C GLY A 64 -11.15 -3.75 12.38
N ALA A 65 -12.26 -3.46 13.05
CA ALA A 65 -12.47 -3.75 14.47
C ALA A 65 -12.66 -5.26 14.73
N SER A 66 -13.20 -5.99 13.75
CA SER A 66 -13.40 -7.45 13.82
C SER A 66 -12.10 -8.26 13.68
N GLY A 67 -10.94 -7.60 13.55
CA GLY A 67 -9.64 -8.26 13.47
C GLY A 67 -9.31 -8.85 12.09
N ALA A 68 -9.89 -8.30 11.02
CA ALA A 68 -9.67 -8.77 9.65
C ALA A 68 -8.24 -8.52 9.14
N ILE A 69 -7.57 -7.46 9.61
CA ILE A 69 -6.29 -7.01 9.04
C ILE A 69 -5.18 -8.08 9.13
N PRO A 70 -4.85 -8.67 10.29
CA PRO A 70 -3.75 -9.63 10.35
C PRO A 70 -3.95 -10.88 9.47
N PRO A 71 -5.12 -11.54 9.45
CA PRO A 71 -5.37 -12.65 8.53
C PRO A 71 -5.30 -12.27 7.05
N LEU A 72 -5.68 -11.04 6.67
CA LEU A 72 -5.52 -10.55 5.30
C LEU A 72 -4.02 -10.37 4.95
N VAL A 73 -3.21 -9.84 5.87
CA VAL A 73 -1.75 -9.73 5.66
C VAL A 73 -1.11 -11.11 5.53
N LEU A 74 -1.55 -12.08 6.34
CA LEU A 74 -1.08 -13.46 6.22
C LEU A 74 -1.45 -14.07 4.87
N LEU A 75 -2.70 -13.93 4.42
CA LEU A 75 -3.14 -14.43 3.10
C LEU A 75 -2.40 -13.74 1.95
N LEU A 76 -2.05 -12.46 2.08
CA LEU A 76 -1.23 -11.75 1.09
C LEU A 76 0.18 -12.37 0.96
N ASN A 77 0.71 -12.94 2.05
CA ASN A 77 2.02 -13.59 2.04
C ASN A 77 1.97 -15.01 1.46
N GLU A 78 1.03 -15.85 1.93
CA GLU A 78 1.02 -17.30 1.66
C GLU A 78 -0.08 -17.78 0.71
N GLY A 79 -0.99 -16.89 0.29
CA GLY A 79 -2.13 -17.23 -0.56
C GLY A 79 -1.75 -17.54 -2.01
N THR A 80 -2.71 -18.08 -2.76
CA THR A 80 -2.55 -18.18 -4.22
C THR A 80 -2.58 -16.79 -4.86
N GLN A 81 -2.29 -16.68 -6.16
CA GLN A 81 -2.37 -15.40 -6.88
C GLN A 81 -3.75 -14.72 -6.72
N ARG A 82 -4.82 -15.50 -6.74
CA ARG A 82 -6.18 -14.99 -6.47
C ARG A 82 -6.30 -14.48 -5.03
N GLY A 83 -5.90 -15.30 -4.06
CA GLY A 83 -5.94 -14.93 -2.65
C GLY A 83 -5.13 -13.68 -2.31
N LYS A 84 -3.93 -13.56 -2.87
CA LYS A 84 -3.08 -12.37 -2.74
C LYS A 84 -3.77 -11.13 -3.32
N LYS A 85 -4.39 -11.25 -4.49
CA LYS A 85 -5.11 -10.15 -5.14
C LYS A 85 -6.32 -9.68 -4.35
N ASP A 86 -7.15 -10.60 -3.88
CA ASP A 86 -8.31 -10.27 -3.04
C ASP A 86 -7.84 -9.64 -1.72
N ALA A 87 -6.79 -10.19 -1.09
CA ALA A 87 -6.24 -9.69 0.17
C ALA A 87 -5.67 -8.27 0.05
N VAL A 88 -4.80 -8.00 -0.94
CA VAL A 88 -4.20 -6.67 -1.11
C VAL A 88 -5.25 -5.61 -1.45
N THR A 89 -6.26 -5.97 -2.23
CA THR A 89 -7.34 -5.04 -2.61
C THR A 89 -8.25 -4.73 -1.41
N ALA A 90 -8.59 -5.75 -0.61
CA ALA A 90 -9.27 -5.52 0.67
C ALA A 90 -8.45 -4.63 1.61
N LEU A 91 -7.14 -4.91 1.75
CA LEU A 91 -6.24 -4.12 2.59
C LEU A 91 -6.12 -2.67 2.11
N PHE A 92 -6.03 -2.44 0.80
CA PHE A 92 -6.04 -1.10 0.19
C PHE A 92 -7.28 -0.31 0.60
N ASN A 93 -8.47 -0.87 0.39
CA ASN A 93 -9.73 -0.22 0.74
C ASN A 93 -9.85 0.04 2.25
N LEU A 94 -9.53 -0.97 3.07
CA LEU A 94 -9.60 -0.87 4.53
C LEU A 94 -8.62 0.15 5.11
N CYS A 95 -7.43 0.30 4.51
CA CYS A 95 -6.40 1.23 4.96
C CYS A 95 -6.61 2.68 4.49
N ILE A 96 -7.62 2.95 3.66
CA ILE A 96 -8.10 4.33 3.45
C ILE A 96 -8.55 4.92 4.79
N TYR A 97 -9.17 4.12 5.65
CA TYR A 97 -9.48 4.51 7.02
C TYR A 97 -8.22 4.47 7.90
N LEU A 98 -7.88 5.63 8.47
CA LEU A 98 -6.66 5.84 9.26
C LEU A 98 -6.48 4.82 10.39
N GLY A 99 -7.57 4.50 11.10
CA GLY A 99 -7.54 3.58 12.26
C GLY A 99 -7.16 2.13 11.91
N ASN A 100 -7.15 1.76 10.63
CA ASN A 100 -6.72 0.45 10.17
C ASN A 100 -5.23 0.40 9.79
N LYS A 101 -4.59 1.53 9.46
CA LYS A 101 -3.17 1.57 9.08
C LYS A 101 -2.25 1.05 10.19
N GLY A 102 -2.45 1.52 11.42
CA GLY A 102 -1.72 1.04 12.60
C GLY A 102 -1.84 -0.48 12.83
N LYS A 103 -3.01 -1.05 12.53
CA LYS A 103 -3.22 -2.51 12.61
C LYS A 103 -2.45 -3.24 11.51
N ALA A 104 -2.36 -2.67 10.31
CA ALA A 104 -1.61 -3.24 9.21
C ALA A 104 -0.10 -3.24 9.49
N PHE A 105 0.44 -2.17 10.07
CA PHE A 105 1.86 -2.11 10.48
C PHE A 105 2.21 -3.18 11.51
N ARG A 106 1.41 -3.29 12.58
CA ARG A 106 1.60 -4.33 13.60
C ARG A 106 1.45 -5.76 13.05
N ALA A 107 0.71 -5.93 11.96
CA ALA A 107 0.57 -7.20 11.26
C ALA A 107 1.73 -7.51 10.30
N GLY A 108 2.73 -6.63 10.17
CA GLY A 108 3.89 -6.86 9.31
C GLY A 108 3.65 -6.57 7.83
N ILE A 109 2.72 -5.67 7.48
CA ILE A 109 2.37 -5.40 6.08
C ILE A 109 3.57 -4.91 5.24
N VAL A 110 4.47 -4.10 5.80
CA VAL A 110 5.56 -3.46 5.03
C VAL A 110 6.55 -4.50 4.50
N PRO A 111 7.11 -5.42 5.32
CA PRO A 111 7.93 -6.52 4.81
C PRO A 111 7.25 -7.34 3.72
N THR A 112 5.96 -7.68 3.89
CA THR A 112 5.20 -8.44 2.88
C THR A 112 5.11 -7.68 1.56
N LEU A 113 4.83 -6.38 1.60
CA LEU A 113 4.76 -5.55 0.40
C LEU A 113 6.11 -5.41 -0.28
N MET A 114 7.19 -5.20 0.48
CA MET A 114 8.54 -5.13 -0.07
C MET A 114 8.93 -6.44 -0.76
N GLN A 115 8.58 -7.59 -0.17
CA GLN A 115 8.81 -8.89 -0.80
C GLN A 115 8.08 -9.00 -2.15
N LEU A 116 6.82 -8.58 -2.24
CA LEU A 116 6.05 -8.60 -3.50
C LEU A 116 6.65 -7.69 -4.57
N LEU A 117 7.25 -6.56 -4.18
CA LEU A 117 7.94 -5.67 -5.10
C LEU A 117 9.22 -6.28 -5.69
N THR A 118 9.90 -7.12 -4.93
CA THR A 118 11.18 -7.73 -5.31
C THR A 118 11.04 -9.20 -5.75
N GLU A 119 9.81 -9.72 -5.81
CA GLU A 119 9.56 -11.12 -6.18
C GLU A 119 9.85 -11.34 -7.67
N PRO A 120 10.62 -12.39 -8.04
CA PRO A 120 10.86 -12.74 -9.43
C PRO A 120 9.52 -12.94 -10.17
N GLY A 121 9.33 -12.23 -11.28
CA GLY A 121 8.12 -12.29 -12.09
C GLY A 121 7.09 -11.18 -11.83
N GLY A 122 7.20 -10.43 -10.73
CA GLY A 122 6.54 -9.13 -10.57
C GLY A 122 5.00 -9.10 -10.65
N GLY A 123 4.31 -10.20 -10.29
CA GLY A 123 2.86 -10.35 -10.53
C GLY A 123 1.93 -9.41 -9.74
N MET A 124 2.44 -8.74 -8.69
CA MET A 124 1.63 -7.94 -7.75
C MET A 124 2.19 -6.52 -7.50
N VAL A 125 3.06 -6.03 -8.39
CA VAL A 125 3.79 -4.77 -8.21
C VAL A 125 2.85 -3.56 -8.12
N ASP A 126 1.85 -3.50 -9.00
CA ASP A 126 0.88 -2.40 -9.05
C ASP A 126 0.12 -2.25 -7.74
N GLU A 127 -0.42 -3.37 -7.24
CA GLU A 127 -1.18 -3.42 -6.00
C GLU A 127 -0.30 -3.13 -4.79
N ALA A 128 0.92 -3.67 -4.76
CA ALA A 128 1.85 -3.45 -3.67
C ALA A 128 2.29 -1.98 -3.55
N LEU A 129 2.66 -1.34 -4.68
CA LEU A 129 3.01 0.09 -4.70
C LEU A 129 1.82 0.98 -4.32
N ALA A 130 0.62 0.65 -4.78
CA ALA A 130 -0.58 1.41 -4.45
C ALA A 130 -0.90 1.35 -2.94
N LEU A 131 -0.78 0.18 -2.32
CA LEU A 131 -0.97 0.03 -0.87
C LEU A 131 0.15 0.73 -0.07
N LEU A 132 1.42 0.60 -0.50
CA LEU A 132 2.52 1.35 0.11
C LEU A 132 2.30 2.86 0.07
N ALA A 133 1.80 3.40 -1.05
CA ALA A 133 1.52 4.83 -1.16
C ALA A 133 0.48 5.32 -0.15
N ILE A 134 -0.58 4.54 0.08
CA ILE A 134 -1.57 4.86 1.13
C ILE A 134 -0.94 4.79 2.51
N LEU A 135 -0.13 3.76 2.79
CA LEU A 135 0.50 3.56 4.09
C LEU A 135 1.54 4.64 4.40
N ALA A 136 2.32 5.07 3.42
CA ALA A 136 3.36 6.11 3.55
C ALA A 136 2.79 7.48 3.92
N SER A 137 1.51 7.77 3.68
CA SER A 137 0.91 9.01 4.20
C SER A 137 0.79 9.05 5.74
N HIS A 138 0.93 7.92 6.43
CA HIS A 138 0.91 7.83 7.90
C HIS A 138 2.33 7.90 8.49
N PRO A 139 2.58 8.62 9.60
CA PRO A 139 3.91 8.72 10.21
C PRO A 139 4.56 7.37 10.54
N GLU A 140 3.81 6.46 11.17
CA GLU A 140 4.29 5.10 11.47
C GLU A 140 4.62 4.32 10.18
N GLY A 141 3.85 4.55 9.12
CA GLY A 141 4.09 3.95 7.81
C GLY A 141 5.35 4.46 7.15
N ARG A 142 5.61 5.77 7.21
CA ARG A 142 6.87 6.35 6.72
C ARG A 142 8.08 5.73 7.41
N ALA A 143 8.05 5.68 8.75
CA ALA A 143 9.15 5.12 9.53
C ALA A 143 9.38 3.62 9.20
N ALA A 144 8.30 2.84 9.13
CA ALA A 144 8.39 1.42 8.79
C ALA A 144 8.91 1.18 7.36
N ILE A 145 8.45 1.96 6.38
CA ILE A 145 8.88 1.85 4.98
C ILE A 145 10.33 2.30 4.81
N GLY A 146 10.75 3.40 5.46
CA GLY A 146 12.15 3.85 5.46
C GLY A 146 13.10 2.79 6.03
N THR A 147 12.72 2.18 7.17
CA THR A 147 13.48 1.08 7.79
C THR A 147 13.62 -0.13 6.87
N ALA A 148 12.66 -0.35 5.96
CA ALA A 148 12.68 -1.45 5.00
C ALA A 148 13.57 -1.20 3.77
N LYS A 149 14.38 -0.12 3.77
CA LYS A 149 15.29 0.25 2.66
C LYS A 149 14.55 0.36 1.32
N ALA A 150 13.40 1.02 1.32
CA ALA A 150 12.54 1.12 0.14
C ALA A 150 13.10 2.04 -0.95
N VAL A 151 13.98 3.01 -0.62
CA VAL A 151 14.42 4.06 -1.55
C VAL A 151 15.04 3.50 -2.85
N PRO A 152 15.99 2.55 -2.84
CA PRO A 152 16.53 1.97 -4.07
C PRO A 152 15.47 1.33 -4.97
N VAL A 153 14.56 0.57 -4.35
CA VAL A 153 13.45 -0.11 -5.05
C VAL A 153 12.51 0.91 -5.70
N LEU A 154 12.17 1.97 -4.97
CA LEU A 154 11.29 3.03 -5.48
C LEU A 154 11.92 3.81 -6.64
N VAL A 155 13.22 4.12 -6.55
CA VAL A 155 13.96 4.79 -7.64
C VAL A 155 13.95 3.93 -8.90
N GLU A 156 14.13 2.62 -8.78
CA GLU A 156 14.06 1.69 -9.91
C GLU A 156 12.66 1.69 -10.57
N PHE A 157 11.58 1.65 -9.77
CA PHE A 157 10.22 1.74 -10.31
C PHE A 157 9.90 3.08 -10.96
N ILE A 158 10.46 4.19 -10.47
CA ILE A 158 10.31 5.52 -11.11
C ILE A 158 11.02 5.53 -12.47
N ARG A 159 12.16 4.83 -12.59
CA ARG A 159 12.94 4.75 -13.83
C ARG A 159 12.29 3.84 -14.87
N LEU A 160 11.97 2.61 -14.49
CA LEU A 160 11.65 1.52 -15.43
C LEU A 160 10.21 1.02 -15.34
N GLY A 161 9.44 1.45 -14.34
CA GLY A 161 8.09 0.95 -14.10
C GLY A 161 7.06 1.44 -15.12
N SER A 162 5.88 0.82 -15.07
CA SER A 162 4.69 1.31 -15.78
C SER A 162 4.32 2.72 -15.32
N PRO A 163 3.51 3.49 -16.08
CA PRO A 163 3.05 4.81 -15.63
C PRO A 163 2.42 4.78 -14.22
N ARG A 164 1.71 3.69 -13.89
CA ARG A 164 1.11 3.47 -12.57
C ARG A 164 2.15 3.16 -11.50
N ASN A 165 3.20 2.41 -11.83
CA ASN A 165 4.31 2.17 -10.89
C ASN A 165 5.06 3.47 -10.60
N LYS A 166 5.40 4.22 -11.64
CA LYS A 166 6.13 5.49 -11.51
C LYS A 166 5.40 6.47 -10.59
N GLU A 167 4.10 6.69 -10.79
CA GLU A 167 3.34 7.63 -9.95
C GLU A 167 3.21 7.17 -8.49
N ASN A 168 3.04 5.87 -8.24
CA ASN A 168 2.89 5.37 -6.87
C ASN A 168 4.23 5.33 -6.16
N ALA A 169 5.30 4.93 -6.84
CA ALA A 169 6.65 4.95 -6.31
C ALA A 169 7.09 6.39 -5.97
N ALA A 170 6.84 7.36 -6.86
CA ALA A 170 7.08 8.78 -6.58
C ALA A 170 6.27 9.28 -5.38
N ALA A 171 5.01 8.84 -5.23
CA ALA A 171 4.19 9.21 -4.07
C ALA A 171 4.72 8.64 -2.74
N VAL A 172 5.19 7.39 -2.73
CA VAL A 172 5.83 6.80 -1.54
C VAL A 172 7.09 7.57 -1.19
N LEU A 173 7.96 7.81 -2.18
CA LEU A 173 9.24 8.47 -1.94
C LEU A 173 9.08 9.92 -1.48
N GLU A 174 8.12 10.66 -2.04
CA GLU A 174 7.77 12.01 -1.58
C GLU A 174 7.39 12.02 -0.08
N HIS A 175 6.59 11.04 0.36
CA HIS A 175 6.26 10.90 1.78
C HIS A 175 7.49 10.57 2.64
N LEU A 176 8.38 9.66 2.18
CA LEU A 176 9.60 9.33 2.92
C LEU A 176 10.54 10.53 3.08
N CYS A 177 10.74 11.29 2.01
CA CYS A 177 11.57 12.48 1.98
C CYS A 177 11.00 13.62 2.86
N ALA A 178 9.68 13.77 2.89
CA ALA A 178 9.01 14.71 3.79
C ALA A 178 9.16 14.33 5.28
N GLY A 179 9.37 13.03 5.57
CA GLY A 179 9.62 12.54 6.93
C GLY A 179 11.07 12.71 7.36
N GLU A 180 12.00 12.26 6.52
CA GLU A 180 13.44 12.29 6.82
C GLU A 180 14.25 12.70 5.58
N GLN A 181 15.03 13.77 5.73
CA GLN A 181 15.79 14.40 4.63
C GLN A 181 16.92 13.52 4.08
N HIS A 182 17.39 12.52 4.84
CA HIS A 182 18.45 11.62 4.37
C HIS A 182 18.03 10.82 3.13
N HIS A 183 16.73 10.50 3.01
CA HIS A 183 16.17 9.84 1.83
C HIS A 183 16.32 10.68 0.55
N LEU A 184 16.36 12.02 0.64
CA LEU A 184 16.61 12.90 -0.51
C LEU A 184 18.05 12.75 -1.01
N SER A 185 19.00 12.63 -0.09
CA SER A 185 20.42 12.42 -0.42
C SER A 185 20.60 11.08 -1.11
N GLU A 186 20.07 10.01 -0.51
CA GLU A 186 20.11 8.66 -1.07
C GLU A 186 19.45 8.59 -2.46
N ALA A 187 18.25 9.16 -2.62
CA ALA A 187 17.56 9.16 -3.91
C ALA A 187 18.36 9.91 -5.00
N LYS A 188 19.02 11.03 -4.66
CA LYS A 188 19.89 11.74 -5.61
C LYS A 188 21.11 10.92 -5.99
N GLU A 189 21.78 10.30 -5.03
CA GLU A 189 22.95 9.43 -5.28
C GLU A 189 22.59 8.26 -6.20
N LEU A 190 21.36 7.76 -6.12
CA LEU A 190 20.82 6.72 -6.99
C LEU A 190 20.41 7.23 -8.39
N GLY A 191 20.60 8.52 -8.68
CA GLY A 191 20.35 9.11 -9.99
C GLY A 191 18.87 9.29 -10.31
N ILE A 192 18.07 9.77 -9.35
CA ILE A 192 16.61 9.94 -9.52
C ILE A 192 16.21 11.19 -10.34
N MET A 193 17.12 12.17 -10.50
CA MET A 193 16.78 13.50 -11.05
C MET A 193 16.18 13.44 -12.46
N GLU A 194 16.82 12.71 -13.39
CA GLU A 194 16.35 12.58 -14.77
C GLU A 194 15.05 11.76 -14.87
N PRO A 195 14.91 10.59 -14.19
CA PRO A 195 13.64 9.88 -14.13
C PRO A 195 12.46 10.71 -13.59
N LEU A 196 12.69 11.58 -12.61
CA LEU A 196 11.66 12.49 -12.11
C LEU A 196 11.34 13.61 -13.10
N ALA A 197 12.33 14.15 -13.80
CA ALA A 197 12.10 15.15 -14.84
C ALA A 197 11.25 14.59 -15.98
N ASP A 198 11.54 13.36 -16.44
CA ASP A 198 10.70 12.64 -17.40
C ASP A 198 9.29 12.45 -16.86
N LEU A 199 9.14 11.94 -15.63
CA LEU A 199 7.82 11.73 -15.01
C LEU A 199 7.02 13.05 -14.86
N ALA A 200 7.69 14.16 -14.57
CA ALA A 200 7.08 15.48 -14.46
C ALA A 200 6.52 16.00 -15.79
N GLN A 201 7.14 15.62 -16.92
CA GLN A 201 6.76 16.07 -18.25
C GLN A 201 5.76 15.11 -18.92
N ASN A 202 6.00 13.81 -18.79
CA ASN A 202 5.38 12.75 -19.57
C ASN A 202 4.51 11.79 -18.75
N GLY A 203 4.44 11.97 -17.43
CA GLY A 203 3.66 11.11 -16.53
C GLY A 203 2.14 11.25 -16.65
N THR A 204 1.42 10.47 -15.85
CA THR A 204 0.00 10.71 -15.55
C THR A 204 -0.18 12.05 -14.81
N ASP A 205 -1.39 12.60 -14.75
CA ASP A 205 -1.66 13.84 -13.99
C ASP A 205 -1.24 13.75 -12.51
N ARG A 206 -1.34 12.56 -11.92
CA ARG A 206 -0.86 12.29 -10.57
C ARG A 206 0.67 12.17 -10.54
N GLY A 207 1.26 11.42 -11.47
CA GLY A 207 2.70 11.26 -11.60
C GLY A 207 3.41 12.60 -11.79
N LYS A 208 2.91 13.46 -12.68
CA LYS A 208 3.44 14.80 -12.94
C LYS A 208 3.50 15.65 -11.67
N ARG A 209 2.38 15.72 -10.94
CA ARG A 209 2.30 16.47 -9.68
C ARG A 209 3.26 15.94 -8.62
N LYS A 210 3.34 14.61 -8.46
CA LYS A 210 4.24 13.98 -7.47
C LYS A 210 5.71 14.15 -7.82
N ALA A 211 6.06 14.02 -9.09
CA ALA A 211 7.42 14.25 -9.56
C ALA A 211 7.85 15.71 -9.36
N ALA A 212 7.00 16.67 -9.70
CA ALA A 212 7.29 18.09 -9.50
C ALA A 212 7.50 18.44 -8.02
N GLN A 213 6.64 17.91 -7.12
CA GLN A 213 6.81 18.09 -5.67
C GLN A 213 8.14 17.55 -5.16
N LEU A 214 8.53 16.35 -5.61
CA LEU A 214 9.78 15.73 -5.18
C LEU A 214 11.01 16.44 -5.76
N LEU A 215 10.95 16.90 -7.00
CA LEU A 215 12.01 17.74 -7.60
C LEU A 215 12.19 19.05 -6.83
N GLU A 216 11.09 19.71 -6.45
CA GLU A 216 11.15 20.93 -5.65
C GLU A 216 11.76 20.69 -4.26
N GLN A 217 11.41 19.59 -3.60
CA GLN A 217 12.02 19.18 -2.33
C GLN A 217 13.53 18.94 -2.48
N LEU A 218 13.95 18.22 -3.53
CA LEU A 218 15.35 17.96 -3.84
C LEU A 218 16.12 19.27 -4.06
N SER A 219 15.63 20.17 -4.92
CA SER A 219 16.30 21.44 -5.21
C SER A 219 16.52 22.26 -3.94
N ARG A 220 15.46 22.49 -3.14
CA ARG A 220 15.55 23.26 -1.90
C ARG A 220 16.54 22.66 -0.90
N PHE A 221 16.55 21.33 -0.77
CA PHE A 221 17.44 20.64 0.15
C PHE A 221 18.93 20.82 -0.24
N PHE A 222 19.25 20.73 -1.53
CA PHE A 222 20.65 20.87 -1.98
C PHE A 222 21.12 22.32 -2.06
N GLU A 223 20.23 23.28 -2.31
CA GLU A 223 20.54 24.72 -2.17
C GLU A 223 20.97 25.03 -0.73
N GLN A 224 20.20 24.56 0.26
CA GLN A 224 20.52 24.76 1.68
C GLN A 224 21.84 24.12 2.11
N GLN A 225 22.21 22.96 1.55
CA GLN A 225 23.51 22.34 1.84
C GLN A 225 24.71 23.10 1.23
N GLN A 226 24.52 23.72 0.06
CA GLN A 226 25.56 24.55 -0.56
C GLN A 226 25.77 25.87 0.19
N GLU A 227 24.70 26.50 0.67
CA GLU A 227 24.78 27.72 1.50
C GLU A 227 25.40 27.43 2.89
N GLY A 228 25.07 26.29 3.50
CA GLY A 228 25.61 25.88 4.80
C GLY A 228 27.09 25.49 4.78
N SER A 229 27.63 25.08 3.63
CA SER A 229 29.06 24.74 3.48
C SER A 229 29.95 25.95 3.13
N GLY A 230 29.35 27.08 2.72
CA GLY A 230 30.06 28.31 2.36
C GLY A 230 30.37 29.29 3.50
N THR A 231 29.91 29.03 4.73
CA THR A 231 30.06 29.96 5.87
C THR A 231 31.11 29.53 6.92
N GLY A 232 31.92 28.51 6.63
CA GLY A 232 32.89 27.90 7.55
C GLY A 232 34.36 28.31 7.38
N THR A 233 34.66 29.41 6.68
CA THR A 233 36.03 29.97 6.61
C THR A 233 36.00 31.48 6.74
N GLY A 234 36.14 31.96 7.97
CA GLY A 234 36.32 33.37 8.32
C GLY A 234 37.06 33.48 9.63
#